data_AF-A0A7L2I443-F1
#
_entry.id   AF-A0A7L2I443-F1
#
_cell.length_a   1.000
_cell.length_b   1.000
_cell.length_c   1.000
_cell.angle_alpha   90.00
_cell.angle_beta   90.00
_cell.angle_gamma   90.00
#
_symmetry.space_group_name_H-M   'P 1'
#
loop_
_entity.id
_entity.type
_entity.pdbx_description
1 polymer ?
#
loop_
_entity_poly.entity_id
_entity_poly.type
_entity_poly.pdbx_seq_one_letter_code
_entity_poly.pdbx_strand_id
1 'polypeptide(L)'
;IISEVLDDVEKRSFTPQDPDDANFFATAMQACCDLKDIKLAYRLNKAMEKGDNWKFLDMDKLNNYWSKFFSLLCMMEQIDVVLKWYKEMSPSLFYPTPKNILDLLQALDAANHLEAIPSVW
;
A
#
# COMPACT_ATOMS: atom_id res chain seq x y z
N ILE A 1 12.54 8.85 -12.73
CA ILE A 1 11.52 8.04 -13.42
C ILE A 1 10.20 7.96 -12.65
N ILE A 2 9.99 7.07 -11.66
CA ILE A 2 8.65 6.92 -11.05
C ILE A 2 8.13 8.19 -10.33
N SER A 3 9.02 8.97 -9.69
CA SER A 3 8.63 10.26 -9.09
C SER A 3 8.15 11.27 -10.14
N GLU A 4 8.83 11.37 -11.28
CA GLU A 4 8.47 12.28 -12.38
C GLU A 4 7.14 11.86 -13.02
N VAL A 5 6.92 10.55 -13.17
CA VAL A 5 5.64 10.01 -13.65
C VAL A 5 4.50 10.39 -12.69
N LEU A 6 4.72 10.29 -11.38
CA LEU A 6 3.72 10.71 -10.40
C LEU A 6 3.44 12.21 -10.42
N ASP A 7 4.45 13.06 -10.68
CA ASP A 7 4.25 14.50 -10.82
C ASP A 7 3.28 14.86 -11.96
N ASP A 8 3.21 14.03 -13.00
CA ASP A 8 2.26 14.19 -14.11
C ASP A 8 0.91 13.53 -13.83
N VAL A 9 0.91 12.34 -13.20
CA VAL A 9 -0.31 11.61 -12.81
C VAL A 9 -1.15 12.42 -11.82
N GLU A 10 -0.51 13.04 -10.83
CA GLU A 10 -1.21 13.83 -9.80
C GLU A 10 -1.99 15.04 -10.37
N LYS A 11 -1.54 15.59 -11.49
CA LYS A 11 -2.14 16.77 -12.14
C LYS A 11 -3.34 16.45 -13.03
N ARG A 12 -3.57 15.16 -13.33
CA ARG A 12 -4.58 14.71 -14.28
C ARG A 12 -5.65 13.86 -13.58
N SER A 13 -6.68 13.54 -14.35
CA SER A 13 -7.68 12.51 -14.03
C SER A 13 -7.66 11.52 -15.18
N PHE A 14 -7.77 10.24 -14.87
CA PHE A 14 -7.67 9.17 -15.86
C PHE A 14 -8.99 8.43 -15.98
N THR A 15 -9.24 7.90 -17.17
CA THR A 15 -10.28 6.92 -17.45
C THR A 15 -9.61 5.71 -18.08
N PRO A 16 -10.04 4.47 -17.78
CA PRO A 16 -9.45 3.28 -18.39
C PRO A 16 -9.58 3.35 -19.93
N GLN A 17 -8.47 3.22 -20.64
CA GLN A 17 -8.42 3.22 -22.12
C GLN A 17 -7.89 1.90 -22.66
N ASP A 18 -6.95 1.28 -21.95
CA ASP A 18 -6.30 0.02 -22.31
C ASP A 18 -6.42 -1.01 -21.17
N PRO A 19 -6.61 -2.32 -21.46
CA PRO A 19 -6.61 -3.36 -20.44
C PRO A 19 -5.37 -3.36 -19.52
N ASP A 20 -4.22 -2.93 -20.03
CA ASP A 20 -2.97 -2.85 -19.28
C ASP A 20 -2.89 -1.65 -18.34
N ASP A 21 -3.77 -0.65 -18.46
CA ASP A 21 -3.84 0.49 -17.53
C ASP A 21 -4.06 0.02 -16.09
N ALA A 22 -4.74 -1.12 -15.93
CA ALA A 22 -4.96 -1.78 -14.64
C ALA A 22 -3.67 -2.22 -13.93
N ASN A 23 -2.55 -2.33 -14.65
CA ASN A 23 -1.27 -2.76 -14.11
C ASN A 23 -0.46 -1.59 -13.52
N PHE A 24 -0.82 -0.34 -13.84
CA PHE A 24 -0.04 0.84 -13.45
C PHE A 24 0.19 0.93 -11.94
N PHE A 25 -0.88 0.96 -11.14
CA PHE A 25 -0.76 1.13 -9.68
C PHE A 25 -0.05 -0.03 -9.01
N ALA A 26 -0.30 -1.27 -9.45
CA ALA A 26 0.37 -2.46 -8.90
C ALA A 26 1.88 -2.45 -9.18
N THR A 27 2.30 -2.14 -10.42
CA THR A 27 3.71 -2.06 -10.79
C THR A 27 4.40 -0.87 -10.14
N ALA A 28 3.72 0.29 -10.05
CA ALA A 28 4.24 1.45 -9.36
C ALA A 28 4.44 1.19 -7.87
N MET A 29 3.52 0.47 -7.21
CA MET A 29 3.68 0.10 -5.80
C MET A 29 4.84 -0.88 -5.61
N GLN A 30 5.02 -1.84 -6.51
CA GLN A 30 6.20 -2.72 -6.50
C GLN A 30 7.49 -1.90 -6.59
N ALA A 31 7.56 -0.91 -7.49
CA ALA A 31 8.72 -0.04 -7.59
C ALA A 31 8.97 0.76 -6.28
N CYS A 32 7.92 1.20 -5.59
CA CYS A 32 8.05 1.85 -4.27
C CYS A 32 8.63 0.88 -3.23
N CYS A 33 8.20 -0.38 -3.23
CA CYS A 33 8.75 -1.42 -2.36
C CYS A 33 10.23 -1.70 -2.65
N ASP A 34 10.62 -1.81 -3.93
CA ASP A 34 11.99 -2.09 -4.34
C ASP A 34 12.94 -0.95 -3.97
N LEU A 35 12.46 0.29 -4.10
CA LEU A 35 13.18 1.51 -3.70
C LEU A 35 13.15 1.75 -2.18
N LYS A 36 12.29 1.03 -1.45
CA LYS A 36 11.99 1.29 -0.03
C LYS A 36 11.62 2.74 0.26
N ASP A 37 10.89 3.38 -0.66
CA ASP A 37 10.50 4.78 -0.55
C ASP A 37 9.04 4.91 -0.10
N ILE A 38 8.84 5.06 1.20
CA ILE A 38 7.50 5.21 1.77
C ILE A 38 6.82 6.53 1.39
N LYS A 39 7.59 7.61 1.18
CA LYS A 39 7.02 8.90 0.77
C LYS A 39 6.42 8.80 -0.62
N LEU A 40 7.12 8.10 -1.52
CA LEU A 40 6.62 7.81 -2.85
C LEU A 40 5.36 6.92 -2.80
N ALA A 41 5.35 5.91 -1.92
CA ALA A 41 4.20 5.04 -1.75
C ALA A 41 2.94 5.79 -1.28
N TYR A 42 3.07 6.74 -0.33
CA TYR A 42 1.93 7.58 0.06
C TYR A 42 1.42 8.47 -1.07
N ARG A 43 2.33 9.03 -1.88
CA ARG A 43 1.95 9.83 -3.05
C ARG A 43 1.17 9.00 -4.06
N LEU A 44 1.67 7.80 -4.36
CA LEU A 44 0.98 6.83 -5.22
C LEU A 44 -0.39 6.46 -4.65
N ASN A 45 -0.50 6.23 -3.34
CA ASN A 45 -1.77 5.91 -2.69
C ASN A 45 -2.79 7.02 -2.81
N LYS A 46 -2.36 8.27 -2.56
CA LYS A 46 -3.21 9.45 -2.77
C LYS A 46 -3.66 9.60 -4.22
N ALA A 47 -2.80 9.25 -5.19
CA ALA A 47 -3.17 9.26 -6.60
C ALA A 47 -4.17 8.15 -6.94
N MET A 48 -4.05 6.96 -6.35
CA MET A 48 -4.96 5.83 -6.52
C MET A 48 -6.36 6.11 -5.94
N GLU A 49 -6.42 6.75 -4.77
CA GLU A 49 -7.67 7.14 -4.12
C GLU A 49 -8.36 8.35 -4.77
N LYS A 50 -7.65 9.08 -5.66
CA LYS A 50 -8.18 10.28 -6.30
C LYS A 50 -9.25 9.93 -7.33
N GLY A 51 -10.48 10.33 -7.05
CA GLY A 51 -11.60 10.15 -7.98
C GLY A 51 -11.94 8.68 -8.20
N ASP A 52 -11.95 8.25 -9.45
CA ASP A 52 -12.31 6.89 -9.86
C ASP A 52 -11.10 6.02 -10.21
N ASN A 53 -9.88 6.44 -9.84
CA ASN A 53 -8.64 5.74 -10.18
C ASN A 53 -8.53 4.34 -9.54
N TRP A 54 -9.23 4.10 -8.42
CA TRP A 54 -9.33 2.76 -7.84
C TRP A 54 -10.03 1.75 -8.75
N LYS A 55 -10.89 2.20 -9.69
CA LYS A 55 -11.61 1.34 -10.64
C LYS A 55 -10.71 0.70 -11.69
N PHE A 56 -9.46 1.17 -11.81
CA PHE A 56 -8.44 0.53 -12.65
C PHE A 56 -8.04 -0.83 -12.11
N LEU A 57 -8.23 -1.07 -10.81
CA LEU A 57 -7.84 -2.31 -10.14
C LEU A 57 -9.07 -3.20 -9.96
N ASP A 58 -8.99 -4.43 -10.49
CA ASP A 58 -9.87 -5.50 -10.04
C ASP A 58 -9.57 -5.87 -8.56
N MET A 59 -10.43 -6.66 -7.94
CA MET A 59 -10.30 -6.99 -6.51
C MET A 59 -8.99 -7.69 -6.18
N ASP A 60 -8.47 -8.54 -7.08
CA ASP A 60 -7.23 -9.28 -6.86
C ASP A 60 -6.02 -8.35 -6.93
N LYS A 61 -5.97 -7.46 -7.93
CA LYS A 61 -4.93 -6.43 -8.07
C LYS A 61 -4.99 -5.41 -6.94
N LEU A 62 -6.19 -5.03 -6.50
CA LEU A 62 -6.39 -4.13 -5.38
C LEU A 62 -5.84 -4.74 -4.07
N ASN A 63 -6.15 -6.01 -3.80
CA ASN A 63 -5.62 -6.68 -2.61
C ASN A 63 -4.09 -6.84 -2.66
N ASN A 64 -3.53 -7.17 -3.84
CA ASN A 64 -2.08 -7.25 -4.03
C ASN A 64 -1.40 -5.87 -3.85
N TYR A 65 -2.02 -4.81 -4.35
CA TYR A 65 -1.56 -3.43 -4.15
C TYR A 65 -1.48 -3.08 -2.65
N TRP A 66 -2.57 -3.30 -1.91
CA TRP A 66 -2.62 -3.03 -0.47
C TRP A 66 -1.68 -3.92 0.33
N SER A 67 -1.52 -5.18 -0.05
CA SER A 67 -0.56 -6.09 0.56
C SER A 67 0.89 -5.60 0.43
N LYS A 68 1.27 -5.07 -0.74
CA LYS A 68 2.59 -4.48 -0.95
C LYS A 68 2.77 -3.17 -0.16
N PHE A 69 1.77 -2.29 -0.21
CA PHE A 69 1.77 -1.05 0.55
C PHE A 69 1.92 -1.31 2.06
N PHE A 70 1.14 -2.24 2.60
CA PHE A 70 1.19 -2.61 4.01
C PHE A 70 2.53 -3.24 4.41
N SER A 71 3.11 -4.10 3.55
CA SER A 71 4.46 -4.63 3.77
C SER A 71 5.50 -3.50 3.87
N LEU A 72 5.39 -2.48 3.01
CA LEU A 72 6.29 -1.33 3.01
C LEU A 72 6.10 -0.45 4.24
N LEU A 73 4.85 -0.25 4.70
CA LEU A 73 4.56 0.41 5.98
C LEU A 73 5.28 -0.30 7.13
N CYS A 74 5.12 -1.63 7.25
CA CYS A 74 5.77 -2.41 8.30
C CYS A 74 7.31 -2.28 8.27
N MET A 75 7.90 -2.10 7.09
CA MET A 75 9.35 -1.97 6.93
C MET A 75 9.89 -0.56 7.24
N MET A 76 9.13 0.49 6.93
CA MET A 76 9.67 1.85 6.84
C MET A 76 9.04 2.84 7.84
N GLU A 77 7.87 2.54 8.40
CA GLU A 77 7.16 3.42 9.33
C GLU A 77 7.39 3.09 10.79
N GLN A 78 7.04 4.05 11.65
CA GLN A 78 6.95 3.81 13.09
C GLN A 78 5.76 2.88 13.38
N ILE A 79 5.93 1.99 14.37
CA ILE A 79 4.94 0.96 14.68
C ILE A 79 3.55 1.54 14.99
N ASP A 80 3.48 2.69 15.66
CA ASP A 80 2.20 3.37 15.95
C ASP A 80 1.44 3.76 14.68
N VAL A 81 2.18 4.19 13.64
CA VAL A 81 1.60 4.53 12.33
C VAL A 81 1.14 3.27 11.61
N VAL A 82 1.93 2.20 11.66
CA VAL A 82 1.57 0.89 11.07
C VAL A 82 0.28 0.34 11.71
N LEU A 83 0.19 0.36 13.05
CA LEU A 83 -0.98 -0.10 13.78
C LEU A 83 -2.22 0.76 13.52
N LYS A 84 -2.05 2.08 13.34
CA LYS A 84 -3.13 2.96 12.93
C LYS A 84 -3.67 2.56 11.55
N TRP A 85 -2.78 2.38 10.56
CA TRP A 85 -3.16 1.90 9.23
C TRP A 85 -3.86 0.55 9.28
N TYR A 86 -3.31 -0.42 10.03
CA TYR A 86 -3.90 -1.76 10.17
C TYR A 86 -5.34 -1.71 10.68
N LYS A 87 -5.62 -0.83 11.65
CA LYS A 87 -6.98 -0.66 12.21
C LYS A 87 -7.94 0.05 11.25
N GLU A 88 -7.44 0.98 10.44
CA GLU A 88 -8.25 1.76 9.49
C GLU A 88 -8.52 0.99 8.18
N MET A 89 -7.66 0.04 7.82
CA MET A 89 -7.86 -0.84 6.67
C MET A 89 -8.99 -1.85 6.95
N SER A 90 -10.16 -1.60 6.35
CA SER A 90 -11.31 -2.50 6.46
C SER A 90 -11.02 -3.85 5.77
N PRO A 91 -11.55 -4.98 6.28
CA PRO A 91 -11.47 -6.29 5.62
C PRO A 91 -12.08 -6.32 4.20
N SER A 92 -12.94 -5.35 3.86
CA SER A 92 -13.47 -5.18 2.50
C SER A 92 -12.45 -4.62 1.51
N LEU A 93 -11.42 -3.95 2.00
CA LEU A 93 -10.38 -3.28 1.21
C LEU A 93 -9.08 -4.09 1.16
N PHE A 94 -8.71 -4.69 2.29
CA PHE A 94 -7.45 -5.38 2.47
C PHE A 94 -7.66 -6.66 3.28
N TYR A 95 -7.26 -7.79 2.68
CA TYR A 95 -7.14 -9.06 3.38
C TYR A 95 -5.66 -9.38 3.60
N PRO A 96 -5.16 -9.31 4.85
CA PRO A 96 -3.76 -9.56 5.15
C PRO A 96 -3.32 -10.95 4.70
N THR A 97 -2.26 -11.02 3.89
CA THR A 97 -1.61 -12.29 3.56
C THR A 97 -0.77 -12.79 4.75
N PRO A 98 -0.41 -14.09 4.81
CA PRO A 98 0.52 -14.58 5.83
C PRO A 98 1.83 -13.81 5.89
N LYS A 99 2.33 -13.33 4.74
CA LYS A 99 3.50 -12.44 4.68
C LYS A 99 3.25 -11.12 5.39
N ASN A 100 2.08 -10.49 5.20
CA ASN A 100 1.74 -9.24 5.86
C ASN A 100 1.69 -9.38 7.38
N ILE A 101 1.13 -10.49 7.87
CA ILE A 101 1.12 -10.78 9.31
C ILE A 101 2.55 -10.96 9.82
N LEU A 102 3.41 -11.68 9.09
CA LEU A 102 4.82 -11.82 9.44
C LEU A 102 5.55 -10.48 9.49
N ASP A 103 5.36 -9.62 8.48
CA ASP A 103 5.98 -8.29 8.42
C ASP A 103 5.53 -7.43 9.63
N LEU A 104 4.24 -7.49 10.00
CA LEU A 104 3.71 -6.78 11.16
C LEU A 104 4.30 -7.29 12.48
N LEU A 105 4.38 -8.61 12.65
CA LEU A 105 4.97 -9.22 13.84
C LEU A 105 6.46 -8.86 13.99
N GLN A 106 7.20 -8.83 12.88
CA GLN A 106 8.60 -8.40 12.87
C GLN A 106 8.74 -6.91 13.21
N ALA A 107 7.83 -6.06 12.74
CA ALA A 107 7.81 -4.63 13.10
C ALA A 107 7.50 -4.42 14.59
N LEU A 108 6.56 -5.20 15.16
CA LEU A 108 6.25 -5.18 16.59
C LEU A 108 7.43 -5.62 17.46
N ASP A 109 8.10 -6.70 17.08
CA ASP A 109 9.28 -7.21 17.78
C ASP A 109 10.45 -6.21 17.72
N ALA A 110 10.73 -5.66 16.54
CA ALA A 110 11.76 -4.64 16.37
C ALA A 110 11.50 -3.35 17.18
N ALA A 111 10.23 -3.02 17.41
CA ALA A 111 9.83 -1.89 18.23
C ALA A 111 9.66 -2.24 19.73
N ASN A 112 9.86 -3.50 20.12
CA ASN A 112 9.64 -4.02 21.48
C ASN A 112 8.21 -3.75 22.00
N HIS A 113 7.22 -3.85 21.10
CA HIS A 113 5.78 -3.63 21.35
C HIS A 113 4.97 -4.94 21.35
N LEU A 114 5.51 -5.99 21.98
CA LEU A 114 4.93 -7.34 21.96
C LEU A 114 3.55 -7.42 22.64
N GLU A 115 3.22 -6.47 23.51
CA GLU A 115 1.91 -6.36 24.15
C GLU A 115 0.77 -6.08 23.17
N ALA A 116 1.06 -5.58 21.97
CA ALA A 116 0.06 -5.32 20.95
C ALA A 116 -0.29 -6.55 20.09
N ILE A 117 0.45 -7.66 20.22
CA ILE A 117 0.21 -8.91 19.46
C ILE A 117 -1.25 -9.42 19.57
N PRO A 118 -1.91 -9.41 20.74
CA PRO A 118 -3.31 -9.85 20.84
C PRO A 118 -4.28 -9.01 20.00
N SER A 119 -3.94 -7.76 19.67
CA SER A 119 -4.78 -6.87 18.85
C SER A 119 -4.63 -7.07 17.34
N VAL A 120 -3.70 -7.94 16.93
CA VAL A 120 -3.53 -8.34 15.53
C VAL A 120 -4.65 -9.29 15.08
N TRP A 121 -5.22 -10.04 16.04
CA TRP A 121 -6.30 -11.03 15.85
C TRP A 121 -7.66 -10.46 16.26
#